data_AF-A0A367LW31-F1
#
_entry.id   AF-A0A367LW31-F1
#
_cell.length_a   1.000
_cell.length_b   1.000
_cell.length_c   1.000
_cell.angle_alpha   90.00
_cell.angle_beta   90.00
_cell.angle_gamma   90.00
#
_symmetry.space_group_name_H-M   'P 1'
#
loop_
_entity.id
_entity.type
_entity.pdbx_description
1 polymer ?
#
loop_
_entity_poly.entity_id
_entity_poly.type
_entity_poly.pdbx_seq_one_letter_code
_entity_poly.pdbx_strand_id
1 'polypeptide(L)'
;DLKDLKDHFEGPQFAKWQSFRQSEDSRYVALTVPRFLLRTPYDPEENPVKSFAYKETVANSHEHYLWGNTAYAFGTKLTDSFAKYRWCPNIIGPQSGGAVEDLPLHHFESMGEIETKI
;
A
#
# COMPACT_ATOMS: atom_id res chain seq x y z
N ASP A 1 0.08 -16.50 11.18
CA ASP A 1 -0.85 -15.61 11.90
C ASP A 1 -0.28 -15.07 13.18
N LEU A 2 -0.15 -13.75 13.22
CA LEU A 2 0.14 -13.01 14.43
C LEU A 2 -1.21 -12.72 15.10
N LYS A 3 -1.49 -13.34 16.24
CA LYS A 3 -2.82 -13.23 16.90
C LYS A 3 -2.99 -11.93 17.67
N ASP A 4 -1.91 -11.40 18.24
CA ASP A 4 -1.92 -10.12 18.94
C ASP A 4 -0.66 -9.30 18.61
N LEU A 5 -0.86 -8.14 17.98
CA LEU A 5 0.21 -7.21 17.65
C LEU A 5 0.74 -6.49 18.89
N LYS A 6 -0.12 -6.23 19.88
CA LYS A 6 0.26 -5.51 21.09
C LYS A 6 1.30 -6.33 21.85
N ASP A 7 0.98 -7.58 22.16
CA ASP A 7 1.88 -8.50 22.85
C ASP A 7 3.19 -8.70 22.07
N HIS A 8 3.11 -8.76 20.74
CA HIS A 8 4.29 -8.87 19.89
C HIS A 8 5.23 -7.66 20.05
N PHE A 9 4.68 -6.44 20.03
CA PHE A 9 5.46 -5.20 20.20
C PHE A 9 5.92 -4.96 21.63
N GLU A 10 5.43 -5.71 22.62
CA GLU A 10 5.90 -5.69 24.01
C GLU A 10 7.21 -6.46 24.21
N GLY A 11 7.61 -7.32 23.25
CA GLY A 11 8.83 -8.12 23.31
C GLY A 11 10.13 -7.29 23.38
N PRO A 12 11.20 -7.84 23.99
CA PRO A 12 12.47 -7.13 24.22
C PRO A 12 13.15 -6.65 22.93
N GLN A 13 12.91 -7.30 21.79
CA GLN A 13 13.41 -6.88 20.48
C GLN A 13 12.91 -5.50 20.05
N PHE A 14 11.80 -5.01 20.61
CA PHE A 14 11.21 -3.70 20.32
C PHE A 14 11.55 -2.63 21.37
N ALA A 15 12.47 -2.88 22.31
CA ALA A 15 12.81 -1.91 23.36
C ALA A 15 13.21 -0.52 22.80
N LYS A 16 13.98 -0.48 21.70
CA LYS A 16 14.34 0.79 21.02
C LYS A 16 13.13 1.49 20.40
N TRP A 17 12.22 0.73 19.79
CA TRP A 17 10.99 1.25 19.20
C TRP A 17 10.06 1.83 20.26
N GLN A 18 9.88 1.13 21.38
CA GLN A 18 9.09 1.62 22.51
C GLN A 18 9.67 2.91 23.10
N SER A 19 10.99 2.94 23.32
CA SER A 19 11.68 4.15 23.79
C SER A 19 11.51 5.32 22.83
N PHE A 20 11.62 5.07 21.51
CA PHE A 20 11.37 6.09 20.50
C PHE A 20 9.94 6.64 20.56
N ARG A 21 8.92 5.78 20.71
CA ARG A 21 7.51 6.20 20.82
C ARG A 21 7.20 7.05 22.06
N GLN A 22 8.03 6.97 23.10
CA GLN A 22 7.90 7.80 24.29
C GLN A 22 8.61 9.16 24.15
N SER A 23 9.44 9.34 23.11
CA SER A 23 10.12 10.60 22.84
C SER A 23 9.13 11.67 22.40
N GLU A 24 9.39 12.92 22.77
CA GLU A 24 8.63 14.08 22.36
C GLU A 24 8.64 14.27 20.83
N ASP A 25 9.77 13.96 20.19
CA ASP A 25 9.97 14.13 18.75
C ASP A 25 9.17 13.12 17.91
N SER A 26 8.69 12.03 18.53
CA SER A 26 7.91 11.00 17.84
C SER A 26 6.62 11.53 17.23
N ARG A 27 6.10 12.67 17.72
CA ARG A 27 4.90 13.34 17.20
C ARG A 27 5.02 13.79 15.74
N TYR A 28 6.25 13.94 15.23
CA TYR A 28 6.52 14.36 13.85
C TYR A 28 6.88 13.19 12.94
N VAL A 29 6.80 11.95 13.43
CA VAL A 29 7.14 10.76 12.67
C VAL A 29 5.90 9.89 12.50
N ALA A 30 5.61 9.55 11.25
CA ALA A 30 4.58 8.59 10.89
C ALA A 30 5.20 7.50 10.01
N LEU A 31 4.72 6.26 10.20
CA LEU A 31 5.05 5.11 9.36
C LEU A 31 3.77 4.64 8.68
N THR A 32 3.84 4.38 7.38
CA THR A 32 2.70 3.94 6.56
C THR A 32 2.83 2.48 6.20
N VAL A 33 1.75 1.71 6.34
CA VAL A 33 1.66 0.28 6.01
C VAL A 33 0.23 -0.06 5.52
N PRO A 34 0.01 -1.18 4.80
CA PRO A 34 0.99 -1.98 4.04
C PRO A 34 1.32 -1.31 2.69
N ARG A 35 2.15 -1.95 1.85
CA ARG A 35 2.46 -1.56 0.46
C ARG A 35 1.19 -1.61 -0.43
N PHE A 36 1.24 -1.00 -1.62
CA PHE A 36 0.15 -1.06 -2.61
C PHE A 36 0.68 -1.31 -4.03
N LEU A 37 -0.16 -1.78 -4.96
CA LEU A 37 0.28 -2.12 -6.31
C LEU A 37 0.48 -0.86 -7.18
N LEU A 38 1.60 -0.77 -7.89
CA LEU A 38 1.87 0.36 -8.82
C LEU A 38 1.56 0.03 -10.28
N ARG A 39 1.61 -1.25 -10.66
CA ARG A 39 1.50 -1.68 -12.05
C ARG A 39 0.87 -3.06 -12.12
N THR A 40 -0.09 -3.22 -13.03
CA THR A 40 -0.61 -4.54 -13.41
C THR A 40 0.43 -5.31 -14.24
N PRO A 41 0.53 -6.62 -14.06
CA PRO A 41 1.40 -7.44 -14.90
C PRO A 41 1.12 -7.23 -16.39
N TYR A 42 2.14 -7.31 -17.23
CA TYR A 42 1.94 -7.23 -18.67
C TYR A 42 1.18 -8.45 -19.18
N ASP A 43 0.17 -8.19 -20.01
CA ASP A 43 -0.60 -9.22 -20.68
C ASP A 43 -0.93 -8.75 -22.10
N PRO A 44 -0.91 -9.63 -23.13
CA PRO A 44 -1.19 -9.23 -24.50
C PRO A 44 -2.58 -8.62 -24.74
N GLU A 45 -3.53 -8.82 -23.84
CA GLU A 45 -4.89 -8.28 -23.93
C GLU A 45 -5.07 -7.08 -22.98
N GLU A 46 -4.76 -7.25 -21.69
CA GLU A 46 -5.05 -6.24 -20.65
C GLU A 46 -4.01 -5.12 -20.55
N ASN A 47 -2.72 -5.42 -20.78
CA ASN A 47 -1.62 -4.46 -20.69
C ASN A 47 -0.56 -4.75 -21.76
N PRO A 48 -0.87 -4.50 -23.04
CA PRO A 48 -0.04 -4.94 -24.17
C PRO A 48 1.21 -4.09 -24.36
N VAL A 49 2.25 -4.72 -24.89
CA VAL A 49 3.46 -4.04 -25.40
C VAL A 49 3.50 -4.07 -26.93
N LYS A 50 4.18 -3.11 -27.54
CA LYS A 50 4.07 -2.86 -29.00
C LYS A 50 4.74 -3.93 -29.88
N SER A 51 5.91 -4.44 -29.50
CA SER A 51 6.78 -5.17 -30.43
C SER A 51 6.59 -6.69 -30.41
N PHE A 52 6.16 -7.26 -29.29
CA PHE A 52 6.02 -8.70 -29.11
C PHE A 52 4.89 -8.99 -28.11
N ALA A 53 4.27 -10.17 -28.21
CA ALA A 53 3.28 -10.60 -27.23
C ALA A 53 3.99 -10.99 -25.92
N TYR A 54 4.04 -10.06 -24.97
CA TYR A 54 4.62 -10.32 -23.66
C TYR A 54 3.53 -10.70 -22.65
N LYS A 55 3.71 -11.83 -21.98
CA LYS A 55 2.88 -12.25 -20.86
C LYS A 55 3.74 -12.44 -19.62
N GLU A 56 3.59 -11.53 -18.67
CA GLU A 56 4.35 -11.53 -17.41
C GLU A 56 3.77 -12.58 -16.46
N THR A 57 4.62 -13.50 -15.99
CA THR A 57 4.19 -14.58 -15.09
C THR A 57 4.56 -14.25 -13.65
N VAL A 58 3.55 -13.94 -12.82
CA VAL A 58 3.73 -13.48 -11.43
C VAL A 58 3.35 -14.55 -10.39
N ALA A 59 2.84 -15.70 -10.84
CA ALA A 59 2.20 -16.73 -10.02
C ALA A 59 3.08 -17.33 -8.91
N ASN A 60 4.41 -17.29 -9.04
CA ASN A 60 5.31 -18.00 -8.12
C ASN A 60 5.66 -17.21 -6.84
N SER A 61 5.54 -15.89 -6.85
CA SER A 61 5.85 -15.06 -5.69
C SER A 61 5.14 -13.72 -5.75
N HIS A 62 4.50 -13.36 -4.65
CA HIS A 62 3.87 -12.04 -4.49
C HIS A 62 4.89 -10.89 -4.63
N GLU A 63 6.17 -11.13 -4.34
CA GLU A 63 7.21 -10.11 -4.45
C GLU A 63 7.60 -9.79 -5.91
N HIS A 64 7.09 -10.53 -6.89
CA HIS A 64 7.28 -10.20 -8.32
C HIS A 64 6.34 -9.09 -8.81
N TYR A 65 5.29 -8.77 -8.05
CA TYR A 65 4.48 -7.59 -8.34
C TYR A 65 5.28 -6.32 -8.06
N LEU A 66 4.99 -5.27 -8.82
CA LEU A 66 5.60 -3.96 -8.58
C LEU A 66 4.91 -3.26 -7.41
N TRP A 67 5.34 -3.58 -6.19
CA TRP A 67 4.87 -2.95 -4.96
C TRP A 67 5.44 -1.54 -4.79
N GLY A 68 4.56 -0.61 -4.47
CA GLY A 68 4.86 0.78 -4.15
C GLY A 68 4.93 1.05 -2.66
N ASN A 69 5.66 2.11 -2.32
CA ASN A 69 5.73 2.65 -0.97
C ASN A 69 4.51 3.54 -0.69
N THR A 70 3.73 3.17 0.32
CA THR A 70 2.47 3.83 0.71
C THR A 70 2.64 5.25 1.24
N ALA A 71 3.87 5.66 1.57
CA ALA A 71 4.16 7.05 1.87
C ALA A 71 3.76 7.98 0.70
N TYR A 72 3.88 7.51 -0.55
CA TYR A 72 3.42 8.26 -1.72
C TYR A 72 1.90 8.42 -1.73
N ALA A 73 1.15 7.35 -1.51
CA ALA A 73 -0.30 7.38 -1.44
C ALA A 73 -0.81 8.29 -0.30
N PHE A 74 -0.16 8.25 0.86
CA PHE A 74 -0.50 9.18 1.96
C PHE A 74 -0.17 10.64 1.62
N GLY A 75 0.96 10.88 0.94
CA GLY A 75 1.35 12.20 0.46
C GLY A 75 0.35 12.83 -0.52
N THR A 76 -0.30 12.02 -1.37
CA THR A 76 -1.36 12.53 -2.26
C THR A 76 -2.56 13.04 -1.46
N LYS A 77 -2.95 12.36 -0.37
CA LYS A 77 -4.09 12.80 0.47
C LYS A 77 -3.82 14.13 1.16
N LEU A 78 -2.60 14.35 1.66
CA LEU A 78 -2.18 15.65 2.19
C LEU A 78 -2.28 16.74 1.11
N THR A 79 -1.80 16.44 -0.09
CA THR A 79 -1.82 17.37 -1.22
C THR A 79 -3.25 17.69 -1.67
N ASP A 80 -4.12 16.69 -1.74
CA ASP A 80 -5.54 16.84 -2.12
C ASP A 80 -6.29 17.72 -1.10
N SER A 81 -6.09 17.47 0.21
CA SER A 81 -6.68 18.30 1.26
C SER A 81 -6.21 19.74 1.13
N PHE A 82 -4.91 19.96 0.94
CA PHE A 82 -4.35 21.29 0.78
C PHE A 82 -4.85 21.98 -0.49
N ALA A 83 -4.96 21.28 -1.62
CA ALA A 83 -5.43 21.85 -2.87
C ALA A 83 -6.88 22.34 -2.75
N LYS A 84 -7.74 21.57 -2.07
CA LYS A 84 -9.17 21.89 -1.90
C LYS A 84 -9.42 22.96 -0.83
N TYR A 85 -8.69 22.91 0.29
CA TYR A 85 -9.03 23.68 1.48
C TYR A 85 -7.91 24.61 1.98
N ARG A 86 -6.70 24.53 1.41
CA ARG A 86 -5.47 25.19 1.89
C ARG A 86 -5.01 24.76 3.29
N TRP A 87 -5.57 23.66 3.78
CA TRP A 87 -5.26 23.01 5.04
C TRP A 87 -5.23 21.49 4.85
N CYS A 88 -4.50 20.77 5.70
CA CYS A 88 -4.31 19.31 5.59
C CYS A 88 -5.06 18.43 6.62
N PRO A 89 -6.23 18.78 7.19
CA PRO A 89 -6.90 17.93 8.18
C PRO A 89 -7.68 16.76 7.56
N ASN A 90 -8.03 16.84 6.27
CA ASN A 90 -8.98 15.94 5.61
C ASN A 90 -8.29 14.73 4.99
N ILE A 91 -7.70 13.87 5.83
CA ILE A 91 -6.84 12.74 5.39
C ILE A 91 -7.15 11.38 6.05
N ILE A 92 -8.16 11.30 6.93
CA ILE A 92 -8.36 10.13 7.82
C ILE A 92 -9.65 9.32 7.59
N GLY A 93 -10.48 9.66 6.59
CA GLY A 93 -11.74 8.92 6.38
C GLY A 93 -12.08 8.68 4.91
N PRO A 94 -12.83 7.59 4.60
CA PRO A 94 -13.12 7.20 3.22
C PRO A 94 -13.85 8.29 2.43
N GLN A 95 -14.84 8.94 3.04
CA GLN A 95 -15.58 10.04 2.43
C GLN A 95 -15.00 11.42 2.74
N SER A 96 -14.13 11.52 3.75
CA SER A 96 -13.57 12.79 4.23
C SER A 96 -12.18 13.11 3.69
N GLY A 97 -11.75 12.44 2.61
CA GLY A 97 -10.52 12.76 1.88
C GLY A 97 -9.33 11.83 2.13
N GLY A 98 -9.49 10.79 2.96
CA GLY A 98 -8.47 9.75 3.18
C GLY A 98 -8.52 8.59 2.19
N ALA A 99 -9.53 8.51 1.32
CA ALA A 99 -9.62 7.43 0.33
C ALA A 99 -8.55 7.56 -0.76
N VAL A 100 -7.83 6.46 -0.97
CA VAL A 100 -6.97 6.24 -2.13
C VAL A 100 -7.82 5.50 -3.15
N GLU A 101 -8.08 6.17 -4.27
CA GLU A 101 -8.94 5.68 -5.35
C GLU A 101 -8.07 5.20 -6.52
N ASP A 102 -8.69 4.52 -7.48
CA ASP A 102 -8.06 4.10 -8.74
C ASP A 102 -6.79 3.24 -8.55
N LEU A 103 -6.85 2.31 -7.59
CA LEU A 103 -5.76 1.36 -7.38
C LEU A 103 -5.73 0.32 -8.51
N PRO A 104 -4.53 -0.05 -9.02
CA PRO A 104 -4.40 -1.12 -9.98
C PRO A 104 -4.92 -2.45 -9.42
N LEU A 105 -5.77 -3.12 -10.21
CA LEU A 105 -6.31 -4.45 -9.88
C LEU A 105 -5.81 -5.46 -10.89
N HIS A 106 -5.41 -6.64 -10.42
CA HIS A 106 -5.02 -7.76 -11.27
C HIS A 106 -5.91 -8.96 -10.97
N HIS A 107 -6.71 -9.36 -11.96
CA HIS A 107 -7.54 -10.56 -11.92
C HIS A 107 -6.73 -11.75 -12.44
N PHE A 108 -6.69 -12.84 -11.69
CA PHE A 108 -6.00 -14.06 -12.10
C PHE A 108 -6.80 -15.30 -11.71
N GLU A 109 -6.66 -16.36 -12.51
CA GLU A 109 -7.29 -17.64 -12.20
C GLU A 109 -6.47 -18.39 -11.14
N SER A 110 -7.13 -18.80 -10.07
CA SER A 110 -6.57 -19.52 -8.94
C SER A 110 -7.53 -20.65 -8.57
N MET A 111 -7.04 -21.89 -8.60
CA MET A 111 -7.82 -23.09 -8.25
C MET A 111 -9.19 -23.20 -8.96
N GLY A 112 -9.31 -22.70 -10.20
CA GLY A 112 -10.53 -22.74 -11.00
C GLY A 112 -11.51 -21.59 -10.74
N GLU A 113 -11.15 -20.62 -9.90
CA GLU A 113 -11.91 -19.39 -9.68
C GLU A 113 -11.11 -18.16 -10.12
N ILE A 114 -11.79 -17.09 -10.53
CA ILE A 114 -11.16 -15.80 -10.82
C ILE A 114 -11.02 -15.05 -9.49
N GLU A 115 -9.79 -14.87 -9.03
CA GLU A 115 -9.47 -14.08 -7.85
C GLU A 115 -8.94 -12.69 -8.24
N THR A 116 -9.25 -11.69 -7.42
CA THR A 116 -8.66 -10.35 -7.55
C THR A 116 -7.51 -10.22 -6.57
N LYS A 117 -6.35 -9.80 -7.07
CA LYS A 117 -5.20 -9.60 -6.20
C LYS A 117 -5.38 -8.36 -5.33
N ILE A 118 -5.29 -8.56 -4.01
CA ILE A 118 -5.16 -7.52 -2.98
C ILE A 118 -3.69 -7.36 -2.61
#